data_AF-A0A2V6EKC7-F1
#
_entry.id   AF-A0A2V6EKC7-F1
#
_cell.length_a   1.000
_cell.length_b   1.000
_cell.length_c   1.000
_cell.angle_alpha   90.00
_cell.angle_beta   90.00
_cell.angle_gamma   90.00
#
_symmetry.space_group_name_H-M   'P 1'
#
loop_
_entity.id
_entity.type
_entity.pdbx_description
1 polymer ?
#
loop_
_entity_poly.entity_id
_entity_poly.type
_entity_poly.pdbx_seq_one_letter_code
_entity_poly.pdbx_strand_id
1 'polypeptide(L)' 'MKPIGVFDSGIGGLTVVRALRELLPNENIFYLGDTARVPYGNKSAETVERYGLELARMLMAEDAKLIVVACNTVS' A
#
# COMPACT_ATOMS: atom_id res chain seq x y z
N MET A 1 18.97 -5.70 -1.24
CA MET A 1 17.96 -5.82 -2.32
C MET A 1 16.79 -4.91 -1.93
N LYS A 2 16.30 -4.06 -2.83
CA LYS A 2 15.24 -3.08 -2.54
C LYS A 2 13.87 -3.77 -2.39
N PRO A 3 13.00 -3.34 -1.45
CA PRO A 3 11.72 -4.01 -1.19
C PRO A 3 10.64 -3.65 -2.23
N ILE A 4 9.62 -4.50 -2.33
CA ILE A 4 8.33 -4.15 -2.91
C ILE A 4 7.53 -3.40 -1.83
N GLY A 5 7.17 -2.16 -2.10
CA GLY A 5 6.29 -1.37 -1.25
C GLY A 5 4.84 -1.73 -1.52
N VAL A 6 4.05 -1.95 -0.49
CA VAL A 6 2.62 -2.23 -0.58
C VAL A 6 1.91 -1.27 0.36
N PHE A 7 0.85 -0.59 -0.09
CA PHE A 7 0.02 0.19 0.82
C PHE A 7 -1.46 -0.12 0.70
N ASP A 8 -2.18 0.04 1.80
CA ASP A 8 -3.64 -0.08 1.89
C ASP A 8 -4.18 0.93 2.91
N SER A 9 -5.47 1.23 2.81
CA SER A 9 -6.22 2.02 3.79
C SER A 9 -6.26 1.40 5.20
N GLY A 10 -5.92 0.11 5.36
CA GLY A 10 -5.94 -0.57 6.66
C GLY A 10 -5.17 -1.88 6.65
N ILE A 11 -5.79 -2.94 7.19
CA ILE A 11 -5.19 -4.29 7.28
C ILE A 11 -5.65 -5.25 6.17
N GLY A 12 -6.63 -4.85 5.35
CA GLY A 12 -7.21 -5.70 4.31
C GLY A 12 -6.19 -6.09 3.24
N GLY A 13 -5.26 -5.18 2.94
CA GLY A 13 -4.16 -5.37 2.01
C GLY A 13 -3.16 -6.48 2.40
N LEU A 14 -3.22 -7.02 3.62
CA LEU A 14 -2.42 -8.19 3.99
C LEU A 14 -2.78 -9.45 3.18
N THR A 15 -3.99 -9.51 2.63
CA THR A 15 -4.38 -10.58 1.68
C THR A 15 -3.56 -10.51 0.39
N VAL A 16 -3.31 -9.30 -0.12
CA VAL A 16 -2.42 -9.06 -1.28
C VAL A 16 -0.98 -9.39 -0.93
N VAL A 17 -0.50 -8.99 0.25
CA VAL A 17 0.85 -9.35 0.73
C VAL A 17 1.02 -10.86 0.79
N ARG A 18 0.03 -11.61 1.27
CA ARG A 18 0.07 -13.07 1.30
C ARG A 18 0.25 -13.65 -0.11
N ALA A 19 -0.57 -13.21 -1.07
CA ALA A 19 -0.47 -13.65 -2.45
C ALA A 19 0.90 -13.31 -3.08
N LEU A 20 1.43 -12.11 -2.80
CA LEU A 20 2.77 -11.70 -3.25
C LEU A 20 3.86 -12.61 -2.67
N ARG A 21 3.78 -12.99 -1.38
CA ARG A 21 4.75 -13.91 -0.78
C ARG A 21 4.69 -15.32 -1.35
N GLU A 22 3.52 -15.77 -1.77
CA GLU A 22 3.34 -17.09 -2.41
C GLU A 22 3.94 -17.08 -3.84
N LEU A 23 3.77 -15.99 -4.60
CA LEU A 23 4.27 -15.86 -5.98
C LEU A 23 5.75 -15.45 -6.06
N LEU A 24 6.21 -14.63 -5.12
CA LEU A 24 7.53 -14.00 -5.08
C LEU A 24 8.21 -14.28 -3.73
N PRO A 25 8.53 -15.54 -3.40
CA PRO A 25 8.98 -15.93 -2.06
C PRO A 25 10.32 -15.32 -1.65
N ASN A 26 11.13 -14.87 -2.61
CA ASN A 26 12.45 -14.27 -2.37
C ASN A 26 12.40 -12.75 -2.29
N GLU A 27 11.22 -12.13 -2.42
CA GLU A 27 11.07 -10.69 -2.38
C GLU A 27 10.83 -10.17 -0.97
N ASN A 28 11.53 -9.09 -0.62
CA ASN A 28 11.25 -8.34 0.60
C ASN A 28 10.05 -7.43 0.36
N ILE A 29 9.09 -7.43 1.28
CA ILE A 29 7.88 -6.62 1.19
C ILE A 29 7.84 -5.63 2.36
N PHE A 30 7.66 -4.35 2.04
CA PHE A 30 7.39 -3.30 3.01
C PHE A 30 5.92 -2.92 2.92
N TYR A 31 5.13 -3.23 3.96
CA TYR A 31 3.70 -2.95 4.00
C TYR A 31 3.39 -1.71 4.84
N LEU A 32 2.62 -0.79 4.26
CA LEU A 32 2.15 0.43 4.92
C LEU A 32 0.62 0.44 4.97
N GLY A 33 0.06 0.17 6.16
CA GLY A 33 -1.38 0.24 6.40
C GLY A 33 -1.77 1.58 7.01
N ASP A 34 -2.62 2.35 6.35
CA ASP A 34 -3.05 3.68 6.80
C ASP A 34 -4.23 3.66 7.79
N THR A 35 -4.04 2.95 8.89
CA THR A 35 -5.08 2.73 9.90
C THR A 35 -5.53 4.00 10.64
N ALA A 36 -4.80 5.11 10.51
CA ALA A 36 -5.15 6.39 11.13
C ALA A 36 -6.30 7.13 10.43
N ARG A 37 -6.56 6.83 9.14
CA ARG A 37 -7.50 7.58 8.29
C ARG A 37 -8.65 6.74 7.73
N VAL A 38 -8.76 5.48 8.14
CA VAL A 38 -9.90 4.60 7.81
C VAL A 38 -11.21 5.13 8.43
N PRO A 39 -12.37 4.95 7.78
CA PRO A 39 -12.54 4.39 6.43
C PRO A 39 -12.33 5.42 5.33
N TYR A 40 -11.66 5.02 4.25
CA TYR A 40 -11.51 5.85 3.05
C TYR A 40 -12.83 6.04 2.30
N GLY A 41 -13.75 5.07 2.41
CA GLY A 41 -15.02 5.08 1.66
C GLY A 41 -15.97 6.24 1.98
N ASN A 42 -15.73 7.01 3.05
CA ASN A 42 -16.50 8.23 3.36
C ASN A 42 -15.79 9.53 2.94
N LYS A 43 -14.66 9.44 2.24
CA LYS A 43 -13.87 10.58 1.79
C LYS A 43 -14.14 10.89 0.32
N SER A 44 -13.88 12.13 -0.09
CA SER A 44 -13.92 12.49 -1.51
C SER A 44 -12.81 11.78 -2.28
N ALA A 45 -13.02 11.57 -3.59
CA ALA A 45 -12.01 11.00 -4.46
C ALA A 45 -10.68 11.77 -4.41
N GLU A 46 -10.73 13.10 -4.43
CA GLU A 46 -9.54 13.97 -4.28
C GLU A 46 -8.79 13.73 -2.96
N THR A 47 -9.52 13.51 -1.86
CA THR A 47 -8.90 13.23 -0.57
C THR A 47 -8.21 11.86 -0.58
N VAL A 48 -8.86 10.86 -1.17
CA VAL A 48 -8.32 9.49 -1.30
C VAL A 48 -7.08 9.49 -2.19
N GLU A 49 -7.10 10.21 -3.31
CA GLU A 49 -5.96 10.39 -4.21
C GLU A 49 -4.77 11.03 -3.47
N ARG A 50 -5.02 12.12 -2.73
CA ARG A 50 -3.98 12.78 -1.92
C ARG A 50 -3.35 11.82 -0.92
N TYR A 51 -4.14 11.03 -0.21
CA TYR A 51 -3.61 10.03 0.73
C TYR A 51 -2.80 8.96 0.02
N GLY A 52 -3.26 8.46 -1.13
CA GLY A 52 -2.50 7.52 -1.96
C GLY A 52 -1.14 8.07 -2.37
N LEU A 53 -1.08 9.33 -2.81
CA LEU A 53 0.18 10.00 -3.17
C LEU A 53 1.13 10.19 -1.96
N GLU A 54 0.59 10.48 -0.77
CA GLU A 54 1.39 10.55 0.46
C GLU A 54 1.98 9.20 0.84
N LEU A 55 1.19 8.13 0.81
CA LEU A 55 1.65 6.76 1.11
C LEU A 55 2.68 6.28 0.09
N ALA A 56 2.46 6.56 -1.21
CA ALA A 56 3.43 6.26 -2.26
C ALA A 56 4.76 7.00 -2.02
N ARG A 57 4.72 8.28 -1.62
CA ARG A 57 5.93 9.04 -1.27
C ARG A 57 6.67 8.44 -0.08
N MET A 58 5.97 7.96 0.94
CA MET A 58 6.59 7.26 2.07
C MET A 58 7.31 5.98 1.61
N LEU A 59 6.68 5.18 0.75
CA LEU A 59 7.32 3.96 0.21
C LEU A 59 8.52 4.26 -0.69
N MET A 60 8.48 5.36 -1.45
CA MET A 60 9.65 5.80 -2.22
C MET A 60 10.82 6.21 -1.31
N ALA A 61 10.54 6.82 -0.16
CA ALA A 61 11.57 7.18 0.82
C ALA A 61 12.22 5.94 1.47
N GLU A 62 11.49 4.83 1.56
CA GLU A 62 12.00 3.50 1.97
C GLU A 62 12.72 2.74 0.83
N ASP A 63 13.04 3.44 -0.27
CA ASP A 63 13.76 2.90 -1.43
C ASP A 63 13.05 1.70 -2.08
N ALA A 64 11.71 1.69 -2.08
CA ALA A 64 10.93 0.63 -2.71
C ALA A 64 11.17 0.61 -4.24
N LYS A 65 11.47 -0.57 -4.79
CA LYS A 65 11.71 -0.75 -6.24
C LYS A 65 10.42 -0.81 -7.07
N LEU A 66 9.31 -1.12 -6.42
CA LEU A 66 7.98 -1.26 -6.99
C LEU A 66 6.96 -0.91 -5.91
N ILE A 67 5.88 -0.22 -6.28
CA ILE A 67 4.78 0.10 -5.37
C ILE A 67 3.51 -0.62 -5.84
N VAL A 68 2.84 -1.32 -4.93
CA VAL A 68 1.56 -2.01 -5.13
C VAL A 68 0.49 -1.31 -4.30
N VAL A 69 -0.58 -0.89 -4.96
CA VAL A 69 -1.79 -0.35 -4.31
C VAL A 69 -2.70 -1.53 -3.96
N ALA A 70 -2.81 -1.88 -2.68
CA ALA A 70 -3.63 -3.01 -2.22
C ALA A 70 -5.05 -2.59 -1.77
N CYS A 71 -5.39 -1.29 -1.88
CA CYS A 71 -6.70 -0.76 -1.52
C CYS A 71 -7.63 -0.72 -2.72
N ASN A 72 -8.75 -1.45 -2.66
CA ASN A 72 -9.79 -1.43 -3.70
C ASN A 72 -10.52 -0.09 -3.81
N THR A 73 -10.41 0.80 -2.81
CA THR A 73 -11.03 2.14 -2.81
C THR A 73 -10.14 3.21 -3.45
N VAL A 74 -8.84 2.93 -3.63
CA VAL A 74 -7.85 3.85 -4.20
C VAL A 74 -7.54 3.51 -5.67
N SER A 75 -8.24 2.52 -6.26
CA SER A 75 -7.97 2.00 -7.60
C SER A 75 -8.66 2.76 -8.72
#